data_AF-A0A7R9IQS3-F1
#
_entry.id   AF-A0A7R9IQS3-F1
#
_cell.length_a   1.000
_cell.length_b   1.000
_cell.length_c   1.000
_cell.angle_alpha   90.00
_cell.angle_beta   90.00
_cell.angle_gamma   90.00
#
_symmetry.space_group_name_H-M   'P 1'
#
loop_
_entity.id
_entity.type
_entity.pdbx_description
1 polymer ?
#
loop_
_entity_poly.entity_id
_entity_poly.type
_entity_poly.pdbx_seq_one_letter_code
_entity_poly.pdbx_strand_id
1 'polypeptide(L)'
;MEKLEKGPKEIFSPDIQKDLLLLEEQEGSVNFKFGILYCRPGQKTDDEMLSNESGSPEFERFVHLLGDKVRLKGWDKYRGGLDVKGDMTGKHSVYTIYEGHEVMFHVSTMLPYSKDNRQQVERKRHIGNDIVNIVFLDGGPTQMNHFNPSFIKSQFTHVFSLVTHVPEDNSYRLAVYSEESVPLFGPSLPCPPLFRDSQEFREFLLVKPRRISPCSEGVLFVPVINGEKAAFNTPTFAQKRERTLDMLIKDLYGEQMNEGRGAMLNRRAFSDVLPDPPRSSRRKEEARQVEFVRIGQALKLDTIVKGDAPTSLATTGLFKRAPWEPHCFYPDFSHEIVCGDSWGDSRLLVATEDGVFLVEESSSHRLIFDKTVAVKQLHVVEAHGILLFRVDKGRDSKIHVFRLSDFDGELSGETTARGRADLKEHRLERTRGCQMYVISRPGGSHLRMVSTWCQ
;
A
#
# COMPACT_ATOMS: atom_id res chain seq x y z
N MET A 1 0.34 17.43 32.59
CA MET A 1 1.50 17.89 31.79
C MET A 1 2.71 17.90 32.71
N GLU A 2 3.56 16.88 32.64
CA GLU A 2 4.87 16.97 33.26
C GLU A 2 5.66 18.10 32.57
N LYS A 3 6.24 18.98 33.37
CA LYS A 3 7.05 20.10 32.89
C LYS A 3 8.24 19.54 32.10
N LEU A 4 8.30 19.90 30.82
CA LEU A 4 9.45 19.66 29.93
C LEU A 4 10.60 20.61 30.32
N GLU A 5 11.07 20.53 31.57
CA GLU A 5 11.95 21.55 32.20
C GLU A 5 13.45 21.30 31.98
N LYS A 6 13.85 20.32 31.16
CA LYS A 6 15.24 20.11 30.77
C LYS A 6 15.32 20.15 29.25
N GLY A 7 16.18 21.04 28.72
CA GLY A 7 16.51 21.06 27.31
C GLY A 7 17.00 19.69 26.82
N PRO A 8 17.09 19.47 25.50
CA PRO A 8 17.50 18.19 24.93
C PRO A 8 18.81 17.73 25.55
N LYS A 9 18.82 16.54 26.13
CA LYS A 9 20.02 15.91 26.66
C LYS A 9 20.69 15.12 25.55
N GLU A 10 21.98 15.32 25.38
CA GLU A 10 22.78 14.54 24.45
C GLU A 10 23.01 13.11 24.98
N ILE A 11 22.88 12.13 24.09
CA ILE A 11 23.14 10.72 24.39
C ILE A 11 24.47 10.36 23.75
N PHE A 12 25.43 9.92 24.57
CA PHE A 12 26.80 9.62 24.14
C PHE A 12 27.06 8.14 23.88
N SER A 13 26.08 7.27 24.16
CA SER A 13 26.21 5.83 23.94
C SER A 13 26.02 5.50 22.46
N PRO A 14 27.01 4.92 21.76
CA PRO A 14 26.86 4.55 20.35
C PRO A 14 25.95 3.33 20.14
N ASP A 15 25.72 2.52 21.18
CA ASP A 15 24.86 1.34 21.09
C ASP A 15 23.38 1.72 20.87
N ILE A 16 22.97 2.94 21.24
CA ILE A 16 21.61 3.43 20.97
C ILE A 16 21.27 3.42 19.48
N GLN A 17 22.26 3.56 18.58
CA GLN A 17 22.02 3.48 17.14
C GLN A 17 21.46 2.11 16.73
N LYS A 18 21.91 1.04 17.37
CA LYS A 18 21.44 -0.33 17.10
C LYS A 18 20.02 -0.51 17.60
N ASP A 19 19.75 -0.01 18.80
CA ASP A 19 18.43 -0.15 19.42
C ASP A 19 17.38 0.69 18.70
N LEU A 20 17.74 1.90 18.24
CA LEU A 20 16.88 2.73 17.39
C LEU A 20 16.64 2.11 16.02
N LEU A 21 17.68 1.54 15.40
CA LEU A 21 17.52 0.83 14.12
C LEU A 21 16.61 -0.39 14.27
N LEU A 22 16.76 -1.16 15.35
CA LEU A 22 15.88 -2.29 15.66
C LEU A 22 14.44 -1.83 15.89
N LEU A 23 14.24 -0.69 16.56
CA LEU A 23 12.91 -0.11 16.80
C LEU A 23 12.27 0.38 15.50
N GLU A 24 13.03 0.96 14.58
CA GLU A 24 12.59 1.35 13.23
C GLU A 24 12.31 0.13 12.33
N GLU A 25 13.15 -0.90 12.38
CA GLU A 25 12.93 -2.18 11.70
C GLU A 25 11.68 -2.89 12.23
N GLN A 26 11.37 -2.79 13.53
CA GLN A 26 10.13 -3.32 14.10
C GLN A 26 8.88 -2.55 13.63
N GLU A 27 9.00 -1.27 13.28
CA GLU A 27 7.91 -0.50 12.65
C GLU A 27 7.67 -0.97 11.19
N GLY A 28 8.72 -1.39 10.49
CA GLY A 28 8.65 -2.00 9.17
C GLY A 28 8.37 -3.49 9.23
N SER A 29 7.11 -3.92 9.24
CA SER A 29 6.81 -5.37 9.17
C SER A 29 7.38 -5.96 7.87
N VAL A 30 8.51 -6.65 7.98
CA VAL A 30 9.16 -7.41 6.90
C VAL A 30 8.42 -8.72 6.62
N ASN A 31 7.52 -9.12 7.51
CA ASN A 31 6.81 -10.39 7.44
C ASN A 31 5.31 -10.15 7.36
N PHE A 32 4.63 -10.87 6.48
CA PHE A 32 3.20 -10.81 6.28
C PHE A 32 2.55 -12.18 6.38
N LYS A 33 1.28 -12.18 6.78
CA LYS A 33 0.46 -13.38 6.81
C LYS A 33 -0.91 -13.08 6.20
N PHE A 34 -1.34 -13.94 5.30
CA PHE A 34 -2.59 -13.76 4.58
C PHE A 34 -3.41 -15.04 4.61
N GLY A 35 -4.70 -14.91 4.89
CA GLY A 35 -5.61 -16.04 4.81
C GLY A 35 -5.99 -16.31 3.36
N ILE A 36 -6.06 -17.60 2.99
CA ILE A 36 -6.61 -18.03 1.70
C ILE A 36 -7.81 -18.92 1.99
N LEU A 37 -8.98 -18.46 1.56
CA LEU A 37 -10.25 -19.16 1.75
C LEU A 37 -10.77 -19.68 0.42
N TYR A 38 -11.11 -20.97 0.38
CA TYR A 38 -11.77 -21.58 -0.77
C TYR A 38 -13.29 -21.54 -0.62
N CYS A 39 -13.98 -21.00 -1.62
CA CYS A 39 -15.44 -20.88 -1.65
C CYS A 39 -16.02 -21.61 -2.85
N ARG A 40 -16.80 -22.66 -2.57
CA ARG A 40 -17.50 -23.46 -3.58
C ARG A 40 -18.73 -22.71 -4.12
N PRO A 41 -19.24 -23.10 -5.30
CA PRO A 41 -20.46 -22.50 -5.84
C PRO A 41 -21.62 -22.62 -4.85
N GLY A 42 -22.28 -21.49 -4.57
CA GLY A 42 -23.47 -21.42 -3.71
C GLY A 42 -23.23 -21.29 -2.20
N GLN A 43 -21.98 -21.39 -1.72
CA GLN A 43 -21.65 -21.15 -0.31
C GLN A 43 -21.82 -19.66 0.05
N LYS A 44 -22.40 -19.38 1.22
CA LYS A 44 -22.71 -18.01 1.69
C LYS A 44 -22.33 -17.74 3.14
N THR A 45 -21.76 -18.72 3.83
CA THR A 45 -21.36 -18.60 5.24
C THR A 45 -19.90 -18.99 5.43
N ASP A 46 -19.22 -18.37 6.39
CA ASP A 46 -17.86 -18.73 6.77
C ASP A 46 -17.74 -20.18 7.23
N ASP A 47 -18.71 -20.69 7.99
CA ASP A 47 -18.72 -22.08 8.45
C ASP A 47 -18.71 -23.07 7.26
N GLU A 48 -19.47 -22.81 6.19
CA GLU A 48 -19.46 -23.63 4.97
C GLU A 48 -18.12 -23.57 4.24
N MET A 49 -17.57 -22.37 4.07
CA MET A 49 -16.29 -22.16 3.37
C MET A 49 -15.11 -22.78 4.14
N LEU A 50 -15.09 -22.61 5.47
CA LEU A 50 -14.06 -23.18 6.34
C LEU A 50 -14.17 -24.69 6.49
N SER A 51 -15.34 -25.28 6.24
CA SER A 51 -15.55 -26.73 6.28
C SER A 51 -15.05 -27.46 5.01
N ASN A 52 -14.58 -26.74 3.99
CA ASN A 52 -14.05 -27.35 2.78
C ASN A 52 -12.74 -28.11 3.08
N GLU A 53 -12.74 -29.43 2.94
CA GLU A 53 -11.55 -30.28 3.14
C GLU A 53 -10.57 -30.22 1.95
N SER A 54 -11.10 -30.09 0.74
CA SER A 54 -10.33 -30.04 -0.51
C SER A 54 -10.84 -28.93 -1.44
N GLY A 55 -9.90 -28.36 -2.21
CA GLY A 55 -10.15 -27.38 -3.26
C GLY A 55 -10.32 -28.01 -4.64
N SER A 56 -10.70 -27.19 -5.62
CA SER A 56 -10.71 -27.55 -7.04
C SER A 56 -9.30 -27.59 -7.62
N PRO A 57 -9.08 -28.26 -8.77
CA PRO A 57 -7.81 -28.18 -9.51
C PRO A 57 -7.38 -26.74 -9.81
N GLU A 58 -8.34 -25.86 -10.09
CA GLU A 58 -8.16 -24.43 -10.35
C GLU A 58 -7.64 -23.71 -9.11
N PHE A 59 -8.21 -24.03 -7.94
CA PHE A 59 -7.75 -23.51 -6.65
C PHE A 59 -6.32 -23.97 -6.32
N GLU A 60 -6.01 -25.25 -6.51
CA GLU A 60 -4.64 -25.76 -6.25
C GLU A 60 -3.61 -25.10 -7.18
N ARG A 61 -3.96 -24.87 -8.46
CA ARG A 61 -3.10 -24.10 -9.39
C ARG A 61 -2.90 -22.67 -8.92
N PHE A 62 -3.96 -22.01 -8.45
CA PHE A 62 -3.88 -20.66 -7.89
C PHE A 62 -3.01 -20.61 -6.62
N VAL A 63 -3.17 -21.56 -5.71
CA VAL A 63 -2.37 -21.64 -4.48
C VAL A 63 -0.89 -21.85 -4.80
N HIS A 64 -0.58 -22.73 -5.76
CA HIS A 64 0.79 -22.91 -6.27
C HIS A 64 1.34 -21.68 -7.01
N LEU A 65 0.45 -20.90 -7.64
CA LEU A 65 0.83 -19.64 -8.26
C LEU A 65 1.23 -18.59 -7.21
N LEU A 66 0.75 -18.64 -5.96
CA LEU A 66 1.10 -17.65 -4.93
C LEU A 66 2.42 -17.93 -4.22
N GLY A 67 2.83 -19.20 -4.12
CA GLY A 67 4.03 -19.56 -3.38
C GLY A 67 4.31 -21.05 -3.41
N ASP A 68 5.36 -21.43 -2.69
CA ASP A 68 5.83 -22.80 -2.61
C ASP A 68 5.19 -23.52 -1.44
N LYS A 69 4.82 -24.79 -1.66
CA LYS A 69 4.31 -25.65 -0.58
C LYS A 69 5.45 -26.10 0.33
N VAL A 70 5.39 -25.71 1.60
CA VAL A 70 6.43 -25.96 2.59
C VAL A 70 5.96 -26.90 3.69
N ARG A 71 6.87 -27.71 4.24
CA ARG A 71 6.63 -28.57 5.41
C ARG A 71 6.75 -27.72 6.67
N LEU A 72 5.71 -27.71 7.52
CA LEU A 72 5.72 -26.91 8.74
C LEU A 72 6.62 -27.49 9.84
N LYS A 73 6.65 -28.81 9.98
CA LYS A 73 7.49 -29.46 10.99
C LYS A 73 8.98 -29.20 10.70
N GLY A 74 9.65 -28.52 11.62
CA GLY A 74 11.06 -28.13 11.48
C GLY A 74 11.30 -26.91 10.59
N TRP A 75 10.25 -26.15 10.24
CA TRP A 75 10.39 -24.88 9.52
C TRP A 75 11.11 -23.85 10.38
N ASP A 76 12.15 -23.23 9.82
CA ASP A 76 13.07 -22.30 10.50
C ASP A 76 12.90 -20.83 10.08
N LYS A 77 12.02 -20.56 9.11
CA LYS A 77 11.69 -19.21 8.62
C LYS A 77 10.41 -18.65 9.25
N TYR A 78 9.93 -17.50 8.76
CA TYR A 78 8.67 -16.93 9.25
C TYR A 78 7.52 -17.93 9.15
N ARG A 79 6.78 -18.10 10.26
CA ARG A 79 5.77 -19.15 10.43
C ARG A 79 4.33 -18.65 10.48
N GLY A 80 4.08 -17.34 10.45
CA GLY A 80 2.72 -16.77 10.49
C GLY A 80 1.87 -17.08 11.73
N GLY A 81 2.43 -17.76 12.75
CA GLY A 81 1.67 -18.27 13.90
C GLY A 81 1.24 -19.74 13.76
N LEU A 82 1.68 -20.44 12.71
CA LEU A 82 1.49 -21.88 12.54
C LEU A 82 2.44 -22.69 13.44
N ASP A 83 2.03 -23.92 13.78
CA ASP A 83 2.82 -24.85 14.57
C ASP A 83 3.89 -25.54 13.72
N VAL A 84 5.15 -25.41 14.17
CA VAL A 84 6.33 -26.01 13.53
C VAL A 84 6.89 -27.20 14.30
N LYS A 85 6.29 -27.57 15.44
CA LYS A 85 6.79 -28.64 16.32
C LYS A 85 5.97 -29.93 16.19
N GLY A 86 4.65 -29.81 16.26
CA GLY A 86 3.72 -30.92 16.47
C GLY A 86 2.72 -31.20 15.36
N ASP A 87 2.82 -30.53 14.19
CA ASP A 87 1.83 -30.60 13.10
C ASP A 87 0.39 -30.24 13.52
N MET A 88 0.22 -29.50 14.62
CA MET A 88 -1.10 -29.18 15.18
C MET A 88 -1.92 -28.27 14.27
N THR A 89 -1.27 -27.46 13.44
CA THR A 89 -1.91 -26.54 12.48
C THR A 89 -1.82 -27.06 11.05
N GLY A 90 -1.73 -28.38 10.88
CA GLY A 90 -1.57 -29.01 9.58
C GLY A 90 -0.11 -29.35 9.30
N LYS A 91 0.10 -30.10 8.22
CA LYS A 91 1.42 -30.63 7.86
C LYS A 91 2.21 -29.69 6.94
N HIS A 92 1.50 -28.95 6.12
CA HIS A 92 2.07 -28.09 5.09
C HIS A 92 1.32 -26.77 5.05
N SER A 93 1.96 -25.77 4.49
CA SER A 93 1.37 -24.47 4.16
C SER A 93 2.01 -23.96 2.88
N VAL A 94 1.68 -22.75 2.46
CA VAL A 94 2.27 -22.08 1.31
C VAL A 94 3.02 -20.85 1.79
N TYR A 95 4.22 -20.67 1.25
CA TYR A 95 5.15 -19.63 1.66
C TYR A 95 5.85 -19.04 0.44
N THR A 96 6.15 -17.76 0.48
CA THR A 96 6.99 -17.12 -0.54
C THR A 96 7.81 -16.00 0.08
N ILE A 97 8.93 -15.68 -0.57
CA ILE A 97 9.70 -14.46 -0.28
C ILE A 97 9.53 -13.56 -1.48
N TYR A 98 9.08 -12.34 -1.26
CA TYR A 98 8.89 -11.37 -2.32
C TYR A 98 9.53 -10.03 -1.95
N GLU A 99 10.48 -9.55 -2.76
CA GLU A 99 11.25 -8.31 -2.54
C GLU A 99 11.76 -8.20 -1.08
N GLY A 100 12.36 -9.27 -0.56
CA GLY A 100 12.89 -9.34 0.81
C GLY A 100 11.85 -9.61 1.91
N HIS A 101 10.55 -9.56 1.61
CA HIS A 101 9.49 -9.77 2.59
C HIS A 101 9.06 -11.24 2.63
N GLU A 102 8.99 -11.83 3.82
CA GLU A 102 8.49 -13.19 4.00
C GLU A 102 6.97 -13.19 4.10
N VAL A 103 6.31 -14.04 3.30
CA VAL A 103 4.85 -14.15 3.28
C VAL A 103 4.44 -15.58 3.59
N MET A 104 3.64 -15.75 4.65
CA MET A 104 3.05 -17.03 5.04
C MET A 104 1.55 -17.05 4.74
N PHE A 105 1.06 -18.08 4.05
CA PHE A 105 -0.36 -18.19 3.70
C PHE A 105 -1.11 -19.19 4.59
N HIS A 106 -2.15 -18.73 5.26
CA HIS A 106 -3.07 -19.60 5.99
C HIS A 106 -4.13 -20.17 5.03
N VAL A 107 -3.78 -21.27 4.34
CA VAL A 107 -4.65 -21.93 3.37
C VAL A 107 -5.71 -22.77 4.08
N SER A 108 -6.99 -22.46 3.88
CA SER A 108 -8.12 -23.09 4.58
C SER A 108 -8.13 -24.62 4.45
N THR A 109 -7.83 -25.15 3.26
CA THR A 109 -7.81 -26.59 2.99
C THR A 109 -6.58 -27.31 3.57
N MET A 110 -5.50 -26.59 3.89
CA MET A 110 -4.28 -27.17 4.48
C MET A 110 -4.27 -27.15 6.01
N LEU A 111 -5.13 -26.33 6.62
CA LEU A 111 -5.35 -26.32 8.07
C LEU A 111 -6.18 -27.54 8.52
N PRO A 112 -6.05 -28.00 9.78
CA PRO A 112 -6.78 -29.16 10.27
C PRO A 112 -8.29 -28.98 10.17
N TYR A 113 -8.99 -30.04 9.79
CA TYR A 113 -10.45 -30.10 9.77
C TYR A 113 -10.94 -30.96 10.93
N SER A 114 -12.03 -30.54 11.58
CA SER A 114 -12.69 -31.33 12.62
C SER A 114 -14.18 -31.48 12.33
N LYS A 115 -14.64 -32.71 12.09
CA LYS A 115 -16.05 -33.02 11.77
C LYS A 115 -17.01 -32.63 12.90
N ASP A 116 -16.54 -32.72 14.14
CA ASP A 116 -17.34 -32.44 15.33
C ASP A 116 -17.45 -30.94 15.62
N ASN A 117 -16.66 -30.11 14.94
CA ASN A 117 -16.62 -28.66 15.15
C ASN A 117 -17.15 -27.91 13.92
N ARG A 118 -18.47 -27.70 13.82
CA ARG A 118 -19.09 -26.99 12.68
C ARG A 118 -18.52 -25.59 12.44
N GLN A 119 -18.02 -24.91 13.48
CA GLN A 119 -17.43 -23.58 13.37
C GLN A 119 -15.96 -23.59 12.93
N GLN A 120 -15.33 -24.77 12.82
CA GLN A 120 -13.93 -24.94 12.47
C GLN A 120 -13.00 -23.96 13.21
N VAL A 121 -13.15 -23.89 14.53
CA VAL A 121 -12.52 -22.86 15.38
C VAL A 121 -11.02 -22.73 15.14
N GLU A 122 -10.29 -23.82 14.94
CA GLU A 122 -8.84 -23.75 14.64
C GLU A 122 -8.56 -23.06 13.31
N ARG A 123 -9.31 -23.36 12.24
CA ARG A 123 -9.16 -22.68 10.95
C ARG A 123 -9.51 -21.20 11.07
N LYS A 124 -10.62 -20.90 11.76
CA LYS A 124 -11.10 -19.54 12.01
C LYS A 124 -10.14 -18.74 12.88
N ARG A 125 -9.44 -19.37 13.83
CA ARG A 125 -8.43 -18.74 14.67
C ARG A 125 -7.22 -18.24 13.88
N HIS A 126 -6.85 -18.92 12.79
CA HIS A 126 -5.77 -18.44 11.92
C HIS A 126 -6.31 -17.42 10.91
N ILE A 127 -7.18 -17.87 10.00
CA ILE A 127 -7.69 -17.07 8.87
C ILE A 127 -8.53 -15.87 9.33
N GLY A 128 -9.36 -16.06 10.36
CA GLY A 128 -10.18 -15.00 10.92
C GLY A 128 -9.38 -13.95 11.70
N ASN A 129 -8.12 -14.22 12.06
CA ASN A 129 -7.23 -13.24 12.68
C ASN A 129 -6.27 -12.58 11.68
N ASP A 130 -6.37 -12.92 10.39
CA ASP A 130 -5.62 -12.26 9.34
C ASP A 130 -6.33 -10.97 8.93
N ILE A 131 -5.52 -9.93 8.72
CA ILE A 131 -6.00 -8.58 8.35
C ILE A 131 -6.51 -8.59 6.91
N VAL A 132 -5.84 -9.34 6.04
CA VAL A 132 -6.24 -9.49 4.63
C VAL A 132 -6.52 -10.96 4.33
N ASN A 133 -7.67 -11.20 3.71
CA ASN A 133 -8.11 -12.50 3.27
C ASN A 133 -8.29 -12.54 1.75
N ILE A 134 -7.67 -13.52 1.12
CA ILE A 134 -7.84 -13.84 -0.30
C ILE A 134 -8.91 -14.92 -0.40
N VAL A 135 -10.01 -14.65 -1.11
CA VAL A 135 -11.11 -15.59 -1.28
C VAL A 135 -11.13 -16.07 -2.73
N PHE A 136 -10.86 -17.35 -2.93
CA PHE A 136 -10.97 -17.98 -4.26
C PHE A 136 -12.40 -18.47 -4.46
N LEU A 137 -13.08 -17.92 -5.47
CA LEU A 137 -14.46 -18.23 -5.83
C LEU A 137 -14.49 -19.17 -7.04
N ASP A 138 -14.92 -20.41 -6.80
CA ASP A 138 -14.95 -21.48 -7.80
C ASP A 138 -16.21 -21.42 -8.70
N GLY A 139 -17.23 -20.66 -8.32
CA GLY A 139 -18.49 -20.48 -9.07
C GLY A 139 -18.46 -19.41 -10.17
N GLY A 140 -17.27 -18.99 -10.60
CA GLY A 140 -17.10 -18.09 -11.74
C GLY A 140 -17.48 -16.62 -11.48
N PRO A 141 -17.43 -15.76 -12.54
CA PRO A 141 -17.63 -14.32 -12.41
C PRO A 141 -19.01 -13.93 -11.87
N THR A 142 -20.03 -14.74 -12.12
CA THR A 142 -21.38 -14.51 -11.61
C THR A 142 -21.43 -14.66 -10.09
N GLN A 143 -20.67 -15.59 -9.49
CA GLN A 143 -20.59 -15.70 -8.04
C GLN A 143 -19.91 -14.48 -7.41
N MET A 144 -18.84 -13.97 -8.04
CA MET A 144 -18.13 -12.77 -7.58
C MET A 144 -19.05 -11.56 -7.42
N ASN A 145 -19.97 -11.33 -8.36
CA ASN A 145 -20.93 -10.23 -8.27
C ASN A 145 -21.94 -10.36 -7.11
N HIS A 146 -22.15 -11.58 -6.59
CA HIS A 146 -23.08 -11.85 -5.49
C HIS A 146 -22.36 -12.05 -4.15
N PHE A 147 -21.03 -11.95 -4.11
CA PHE A 147 -20.28 -12.07 -2.88
C PHE A 147 -20.53 -10.85 -1.98
N ASN A 148 -20.77 -11.10 -0.70
CA ASN A 148 -20.87 -10.06 0.31
C ASN A 148 -19.81 -10.31 1.41
N PRO A 149 -18.95 -9.33 1.73
CA PRO A 149 -17.99 -9.45 2.83
C PRO A 149 -18.61 -9.91 4.17
N SER A 150 -19.89 -9.60 4.40
CA SER A 150 -20.65 -10.00 5.60
C SER A 150 -20.82 -11.52 5.75
N PHE A 151 -20.56 -12.30 4.69
CA PHE A 151 -20.52 -13.76 4.74
C PHE A 151 -19.39 -14.28 5.63
N ILE A 152 -18.32 -13.51 5.80
CA ILE A 152 -17.17 -13.86 6.63
C ILE A 152 -17.18 -13.02 7.90
N LYS A 153 -17.43 -13.66 9.04
CA LYS A 153 -17.49 -12.98 10.34
C LYS A 153 -16.10 -12.95 10.98
N SER A 154 -15.41 -11.82 10.83
CA SER A 154 -14.14 -11.52 11.51
C SER A 154 -14.14 -10.09 12.06
N GLN A 155 -13.49 -9.89 13.21
CA GLN A 155 -13.20 -8.56 13.77
C GLN A 155 -11.82 -8.03 13.34
N PHE A 156 -11.00 -8.87 12.74
CA PHE A 156 -9.62 -8.56 12.38
C PHE A 156 -9.42 -8.40 10.88
N THR A 157 -10.27 -9.00 10.05
CA THR A 157 -10.18 -8.88 8.61
C THR A 157 -10.78 -7.57 8.13
N HIS A 158 -9.94 -6.72 7.55
CA HIS A 158 -10.33 -5.39 7.05
C HIS A 158 -10.33 -5.33 5.52
N VAL A 159 -9.71 -6.30 4.84
CA VAL A 159 -9.61 -6.36 3.37
C VAL A 159 -9.88 -7.78 2.87
N PHE A 160 -10.70 -7.89 1.82
CA PHE A 160 -10.95 -9.10 1.07
C PHE A 160 -10.53 -8.93 -0.38
N SER A 161 -9.69 -9.83 -0.88
CA SER A 161 -9.34 -9.93 -2.31
C SER A 161 -10.04 -11.15 -2.90
N LEU A 162 -11.08 -10.93 -3.71
CA LEU A 162 -11.82 -11.98 -4.38
C LEU A 162 -11.15 -12.34 -5.70
N VAL A 163 -10.87 -13.62 -5.89
CA VAL A 163 -10.22 -14.14 -7.10
C VAL A 163 -11.11 -15.20 -7.73
N THR A 164 -11.31 -15.09 -9.04
CA THR A 164 -12.00 -16.11 -9.84
C THR A 164 -11.15 -16.45 -11.05
N HIS A 165 -11.01 -17.75 -11.34
CA HIS A 165 -10.44 -18.22 -12.61
C HIS A 165 -11.53 -18.24 -13.68
N VAL A 166 -11.20 -17.76 -14.87
CA VAL A 166 -12.04 -17.75 -16.07
C VAL A 166 -11.45 -18.78 -17.04
N PRO A 167 -12.00 -20.01 -17.13
CA PRO A 167 -11.41 -21.09 -17.90
C PRO A 167 -11.31 -20.82 -19.41
N GLU A 168 -12.24 -20.03 -19.97
CA GLU A 168 -12.35 -19.76 -21.40
C GLU A 168 -11.08 -19.11 -21.96
N ASP A 169 -10.56 -18.10 -21.26
CA ASP A 169 -9.39 -17.33 -21.66
C ASP A 169 -8.17 -17.61 -20.75
N ASN A 170 -8.27 -18.61 -19.87
CA ASN A 170 -7.30 -18.93 -18.83
C ASN A 170 -6.83 -17.70 -18.03
N SER A 171 -7.75 -16.83 -17.67
CA SER A 171 -7.48 -15.54 -17.02
C SER A 171 -7.97 -15.51 -15.58
N TYR A 172 -7.45 -14.58 -14.79
CA TYR A 172 -7.89 -14.32 -13.42
C TYR A 172 -8.65 -13.00 -13.34
N ARG A 173 -9.81 -13.02 -12.69
CA ARG A 173 -10.57 -11.82 -12.34
C ARG A 173 -10.35 -11.49 -10.87
N LEU A 174 -10.14 -10.21 -10.57
CA LEU A 174 -9.90 -9.71 -9.22
C LEU A 174 -10.97 -8.67 -8.84
N ALA A 175 -11.48 -8.77 -7.62
CA ALA A 175 -12.26 -7.70 -6.99
C ALA A 175 -11.76 -7.50 -5.55
N VAL A 176 -11.67 -6.26 -5.09
CA VAL A 176 -11.20 -5.94 -3.74
C VAL A 176 -12.31 -5.26 -2.97
N TYR A 177 -12.55 -5.74 -1.75
CA TYR A 177 -13.43 -5.12 -0.77
C TYR A 177 -12.59 -4.70 0.43
N SER A 178 -12.83 -3.52 0.95
CA SER A 178 -12.21 -3.06 2.19
C SER A 178 -13.27 -2.45 3.10
N GLU A 179 -13.02 -2.47 4.40
CA GLU A 179 -13.81 -1.66 5.32
C GLU A 179 -13.69 -0.16 4.99
N GLU A 180 -14.75 0.59 5.30
CA GLU A 180 -14.79 2.03 5.05
C GLU A 180 -13.66 2.82 5.75
N SER A 181 -13.25 2.32 6.92
CA SER A 181 -12.19 2.90 7.76
C SER A 181 -10.80 2.76 7.15
N VAL A 182 -10.61 1.85 6.19
CA VAL A 182 -9.34 1.60 5.53
C VAL A 182 -9.17 2.64 4.41
N PRO A 183 -8.10 3.45 4.43
CA PRO A 183 -7.77 4.34 3.31
C PRO A 183 -7.62 3.54 2.01
N LEU A 184 -7.94 4.12 0.85
CA LEU A 184 -7.64 3.51 -0.44
C LEU A 184 -6.16 3.17 -0.53
N PHE A 185 -5.88 2.01 -1.10
CA PHE A 185 -4.54 1.44 -1.15
C PHE A 185 -4.31 0.69 -2.45
N GLY A 186 -3.04 0.59 -2.84
CA GLY A 186 -2.62 -0.16 -4.02
C GLY A 186 -2.85 0.59 -5.35
N PRO A 187 -2.39 0.01 -6.47
CA PRO A 187 -2.70 0.51 -7.80
C PRO A 187 -4.20 0.36 -8.12
N SER A 188 -4.72 1.23 -8.98
CA SER A 188 -6.07 1.07 -9.53
C SER A 188 -6.20 -0.27 -10.26
N LEU A 189 -7.35 -0.93 -10.09
CA LEU A 189 -7.65 -2.15 -10.84
C LEU A 189 -7.75 -1.83 -12.35
N PRO A 190 -7.29 -2.73 -13.23
CA PRO A 190 -7.52 -2.56 -14.66
C PRO A 190 -9.02 -2.55 -14.98
N CYS A 191 -9.40 -1.91 -16.08
CA CYS A 191 -10.77 -1.88 -16.57
C CYS A 191 -10.82 -2.53 -17.96
N PRO A 192 -11.34 -3.77 -18.11
CA PRO A 192 -11.96 -4.62 -17.08
C PRO A 192 -10.93 -5.24 -16.10
N PRO A 193 -11.34 -5.67 -14.89
CA PRO A 193 -10.44 -6.18 -13.85
C PRO A 193 -10.02 -7.63 -14.10
N LEU A 194 -9.39 -7.87 -15.25
CA LEU A 194 -9.04 -9.17 -15.79
C LEU A 194 -7.54 -9.24 -16.09
N PHE A 195 -6.89 -10.33 -15.70
CA PHE A 195 -5.47 -10.58 -15.90
C PHE A 195 -5.30 -11.83 -16.74
N ARG A 196 -4.71 -11.70 -17.93
CA ARG A 196 -4.49 -12.81 -18.87
C ARG A 196 -3.19 -13.57 -18.61
N ASP A 197 -2.18 -12.89 -18.08
CA ASP A 197 -0.93 -13.52 -17.65
C ASP A 197 -1.02 -13.84 -16.14
N SER A 198 -0.76 -15.10 -15.79
CA SER A 198 -0.81 -15.58 -14.42
C SER A 198 0.33 -15.04 -13.56
N GLN A 199 1.51 -14.79 -14.12
CA GLN A 199 2.63 -14.18 -13.39
C GLN A 199 2.39 -12.70 -13.15
N GLU A 200 1.88 -11.98 -14.15
CA GLU A 200 1.45 -10.59 -13.98
C GLU A 200 0.37 -10.48 -12.89
N PHE A 201 -0.58 -11.42 -12.87
CA PHE A 201 -1.58 -11.50 -11.81
C PHE A 201 -0.97 -11.78 -10.43
N ARG A 202 -0.06 -12.77 -10.33
CA ARG A 202 0.65 -13.09 -9.08
C ARG A 202 1.37 -11.85 -8.56
N GLU A 203 2.12 -11.17 -9.42
CA GLU A 203 2.77 -9.92 -9.11
C GLU A 203 1.72 -8.91 -8.66
N PHE A 204 0.72 -8.56 -9.48
CA PHE A 204 -0.31 -7.60 -9.08
C PHE A 204 -0.96 -7.88 -7.71
N LEU A 205 -1.24 -9.14 -7.39
CA LEU A 205 -1.82 -9.57 -6.12
C LEU A 205 -0.82 -9.53 -4.95
N LEU A 206 0.47 -9.85 -5.19
CA LEU A 206 1.53 -9.93 -4.17
C LEU A 206 2.40 -8.68 -4.03
N VAL A 207 2.75 -7.97 -5.13
CA VAL A 207 3.25 -6.57 -5.30
C VAL A 207 3.22 -6.05 -6.76
N LYS A 208 2.96 -4.74 -6.96
CA LYS A 208 3.05 -4.07 -8.29
C LYS A 208 4.39 -4.37 -8.99
N PRO A 209 4.38 -4.75 -10.29
CA PRO A 209 5.59 -4.93 -11.08
C PRO A 209 6.42 -3.65 -11.21
N ARG A 210 7.73 -3.84 -11.16
CA ARG A 210 8.80 -2.84 -11.33
C ARG A 210 8.92 -2.27 -12.75
N ARG A 211 7.88 -2.38 -13.60
CA ARG A 211 7.91 -1.95 -15.01
C ARG A 211 6.67 -1.16 -15.42
N ILE A 212 6.60 0.08 -14.96
CA ILE A 212 6.17 1.22 -15.79
C ILE A 212 7.18 2.34 -15.53
N SER A 213 8.19 2.42 -16.41
CA SER A 213 9.16 3.52 -16.59
C SER A 213 10.22 3.82 -15.50
N PRO A 214 11.48 4.15 -15.89
CA PRO A 214 12.60 4.35 -14.98
C PRO A 214 12.70 5.80 -14.50
N CYS A 215 11.72 6.33 -13.77
CA CYS A 215 11.81 7.66 -13.14
C CYS A 215 10.84 7.81 -11.96
N SER A 216 11.00 7.02 -10.90
CA SER A 216 10.61 7.36 -9.53
C SER A 216 11.16 6.32 -8.55
N GLU A 217 12.03 6.74 -7.63
CA GLU A 217 12.36 5.94 -6.44
C GLU A 217 11.24 6.20 -5.42
N GLY A 218 10.18 5.40 -5.49
CA GLY A 218 9.06 5.41 -4.54
C GLY A 218 8.44 4.03 -4.49
N VAL A 219 8.60 3.34 -3.35
CA VAL A 219 8.12 1.95 -3.20
C VAL A 219 6.60 1.96 -3.04
N LEU A 220 5.89 1.78 -4.16
CA LEU A 220 4.43 1.70 -4.19
C LEU A 220 4.01 0.22 -4.11
N PHE A 221 3.75 -0.23 -2.87
CA PHE A 221 3.31 -1.58 -2.55
C PHE A 221 1.81 -1.81 -2.97
N VAL A 222 1.11 -2.85 -2.51
CA VAL A 222 0.18 -3.80 -3.23
C VAL A 222 -1.26 -3.84 -2.66
N PRO A 223 -2.31 -4.37 -3.32
CA PRO A 223 -3.58 -4.72 -2.64
C PRO A 223 -3.48 -5.51 -1.31
N VAL A 224 -2.66 -6.55 -1.21
CA VAL A 224 -2.66 -7.39 0.01
C VAL A 224 -1.70 -6.85 1.08
N ILE A 225 -0.45 -6.53 0.73
CA ILE A 225 0.50 -5.90 1.66
C ILE A 225 0.11 -4.44 1.99
N ASN A 226 -0.37 -3.62 1.04
CA ASN A 226 -0.91 -2.30 1.41
C ASN A 226 -2.24 -2.40 2.09
N GLY A 227 -3.09 -3.38 1.76
CA GLY A 227 -4.33 -3.59 2.49
C GLY A 227 -4.03 -3.75 3.98
N GLU A 228 -3.01 -4.55 4.31
CA GLU A 228 -2.51 -4.70 5.68
C GLU A 228 -1.88 -3.39 6.23
N LYS A 229 -0.95 -2.76 5.50
CA LYS A 229 -0.33 -1.48 5.92
C LYS A 229 -1.35 -0.33 6.11
N ALA A 230 -2.39 -0.27 5.29
CA ALA A 230 -3.47 0.71 5.37
C ALA A 230 -4.43 0.38 6.52
N ALA A 231 -4.74 -0.90 6.72
CA ALA A 231 -5.52 -1.34 7.88
C ALA A 231 -4.82 -1.00 9.21
N PHE A 232 -3.49 -1.04 9.25
CA PHE A 232 -2.74 -0.57 10.42
C PHE A 232 -2.94 0.91 10.77
N ASN A 233 -3.29 1.75 9.79
CA ASN A 233 -3.62 3.16 10.03
C ASN A 233 -5.07 3.35 10.54
N THR A 234 -5.87 2.28 10.64
CA THR A 234 -7.19 2.37 11.25
C THR A 234 -7.06 2.68 12.75
N PRO A 235 -8.03 3.40 13.36
CA PRO A 235 -7.94 3.83 14.74
C PRO A 235 -7.66 2.70 15.74
N THR A 236 -8.21 1.51 15.49
CA THR A 236 -8.12 0.34 16.37
C THR A 236 -6.71 -0.22 16.46
N PHE A 237 -5.99 -0.25 15.32
CA PHE A 237 -4.61 -0.73 15.26
C PHE A 237 -3.61 0.38 15.56
N ALA A 238 -3.85 1.59 15.04
CA ALA A 238 -2.99 2.75 15.26
C ALA A 238 -2.83 3.06 16.76
N GLN A 239 -3.92 3.05 17.55
CA GLN A 239 -3.83 3.30 18.99
C GLN A 239 -3.04 2.22 19.75
N LYS A 240 -3.17 0.95 19.33
CA LYS A 240 -2.41 -0.14 19.95
C LYS A 240 -0.93 -0.02 19.61
N ARG A 241 -0.61 0.29 18.34
CA ARG A 241 0.76 0.54 17.87
C ARG A 241 1.40 1.72 18.60
N GLU A 242 0.72 2.85 18.66
CA GLU A 242 1.21 4.06 19.32
C GLU A 242 1.54 3.80 20.79
N ARG A 243 0.69 3.04 21.50
CA ARG A 243 0.98 2.63 22.89
C ARG A 243 2.21 1.73 23.02
N THR A 244 2.37 0.77 22.11
CA THR A 244 3.55 -0.11 22.11
C THR A 244 4.82 0.68 21.80
N LEU A 245 4.77 1.56 20.80
CA LEU A 245 5.89 2.42 20.42
C LEU A 245 6.27 3.37 21.56
N ASP A 246 5.29 4.03 22.17
CA ASP A 246 5.49 4.91 23.33
C ASP A 246 6.11 4.15 24.52
N MET A 247 5.68 2.91 24.78
CA MET A 247 6.28 2.06 25.81
C MET A 247 7.74 1.71 25.49
N LEU A 248 8.02 1.25 24.27
CA LEU A 248 9.39 0.89 23.84
C LEU A 248 10.34 2.09 23.86
N ILE A 249 9.87 3.26 23.41
CA ILE A 249 10.66 4.50 23.47
C ILE A 249 10.93 4.92 24.92
N LYS A 250 9.94 4.78 25.81
CA LYS A 250 10.11 5.08 27.24
C LYS A 250 11.08 4.12 27.92
N ASP A 251 11.04 2.84 27.58
CA ASP A 251 11.96 1.83 28.09
C ASP A 251 13.40 2.14 27.62
N LEU A 252 13.59 2.40 26.32
CA LEU A 252 14.88 2.80 25.74
C LEU A 252 15.42 4.08 26.41
N TYR A 253 14.56 5.08 26.60
CA TYR A 253 14.92 6.31 27.32
C TYR A 253 15.29 6.05 28.78
N GLY A 254 14.56 5.16 29.46
CA GLY A 254 14.81 4.76 30.84
C GLY A 254 16.18 4.11 31.00
N GLU A 255 16.56 3.20 30.10
CA GLU A 255 17.87 2.55 30.09
C GLU A 255 19.02 3.54 29.89
N GLN A 256 18.87 4.47 28.94
CA GLN A 256 19.91 5.46 28.61
C GLN A 256 20.06 6.55 29.67
N MET A 257 19.01 6.83 30.45
CA MET A 257 19.05 7.84 31.52
C MET A 257 19.45 7.26 32.89
N ASN A 258 19.43 5.94 33.07
CA ASN A 258 19.78 5.24 34.33
C ASN A 258 21.19 4.64 34.31
N GLU A 259 22.23 5.39 33.92
CA GLU A 259 23.65 4.98 34.01
C GLU A 259 24.14 4.60 35.45
N GLY A 260 23.26 4.51 36.46
CA GLY A 260 23.62 4.31 37.87
C GLY A 260 23.20 2.99 38.53
N ARG A 261 22.46 2.07 37.89
CA ARG A 261 22.15 0.77 38.50
C ARG A 261 22.21 -0.35 37.48
N GLY A 262 23.26 -1.16 37.59
CA GLY A 262 23.46 -2.32 36.73
C GLY A 262 22.25 -3.24 36.69
N ALA A 263 21.86 -3.61 35.47
CA ALA A 263 21.02 -4.77 35.23
C ALA A 263 21.87 -5.80 34.47
N MET A 264 22.30 -6.81 35.21
CA MET A 264 22.74 -8.08 34.63
C MET A 264 21.63 -8.61 33.73
N LEU A 265 21.97 -8.95 32.49
CA LEU A 265 21.64 -10.22 31.82
C LEU A 265 22.46 -10.29 30.50
N ASN A 266 23.60 -10.97 30.58
CA ASN A 266 24.38 -11.56 29.49
C ASN A 266 24.47 -10.81 28.14
N ARG A 267 25.47 -9.94 28.01
CA ARG A 267 26.19 -9.76 26.74
C ARG A 267 27.69 -9.86 27.01
N ARG A 268 28.28 -11.03 26.72
CA ARG A 268 29.73 -11.16 26.51
C ARG A 268 30.04 -10.44 25.20
N ALA A 269 30.49 -9.19 25.27
CA ALA A 269 30.87 -8.41 24.10
C ALA A 269 32.23 -7.73 24.36
N PHE A 270 33.29 -8.34 23.83
CA PHE A 270 34.48 -7.72 23.21
C PHE A 270 35.13 -6.44 23.79
N SER A 271 34.92 -6.07 25.07
CA SER A 271 35.53 -4.86 25.65
C SER A 271 36.93 -5.05 26.25
N ASP A 272 37.46 -6.28 26.32
CA ASP A 272 38.70 -6.58 27.05
C ASP A 272 39.98 -6.60 26.19
N VAL A 273 40.04 -5.77 25.15
CA VAL A 273 41.30 -5.53 24.44
C VAL A 273 41.35 -4.06 24.08
N LEU A 274 41.89 -3.21 24.94
CA LEU A 274 42.74 -2.04 24.63
C LEU A 274 43.04 -1.24 25.92
N PRO A 275 44.27 -0.75 26.12
CA PRO A 275 44.66 -0.03 27.34
C PRO A 275 44.19 1.44 27.34
N ASP A 276 43.74 1.91 28.51
CA ASP A 276 43.33 3.30 28.76
C ASP A 276 44.46 4.33 28.56
N PRO A 277 44.27 5.40 27.76
CA PRO A 277 45.18 6.54 27.73
C PRO A 277 44.69 7.70 28.62
N PRO A 278 45.60 8.53 29.17
CA PRO A 278 45.25 9.54 30.18
C PRO A 278 44.72 10.87 29.59
N ARG A 279 43.76 11.45 30.34
CA ARG A 279 43.20 12.82 30.37
C ARG A 279 43.54 13.78 29.20
N SER A 280 42.60 13.90 28.24
CA SER A 280 42.21 15.18 27.61
C SER A 280 40.79 15.07 27.03
N SER A 281 39.90 16.03 27.35
CA SER A 281 38.45 15.94 27.05
C SER A 281 38.13 15.99 25.55
N ARG A 282 38.90 16.74 24.76
CA ARG A 282 38.68 16.91 23.32
C ARG A 282 39.01 15.66 22.49
N ARG A 283 40.10 14.95 22.85
CA ARG A 283 40.46 13.67 22.22
C ARG A 283 39.47 12.56 22.56
N LYS A 284 38.87 12.60 23.77
CA LYS A 284 37.83 11.64 24.17
C LYS A 284 36.55 11.85 23.35
N GLU A 285 36.20 13.10 23.05
CA GLU A 285 35.04 13.46 22.24
C GLU A 285 35.25 13.12 20.75
N GLU A 286 36.43 13.43 20.21
CA GLU A 286 36.83 13.01 18.85
C GLU A 286 36.85 11.49 18.70
N ALA A 287 37.43 10.75 19.66
CA ALA A 287 37.42 9.28 19.65
C ALA A 287 36.01 8.70 19.73
N ARG A 288 35.10 9.32 20.48
CA ARG A 288 33.68 8.93 20.54
C ARG A 288 32.96 9.19 19.24
N GLN A 289 33.16 10.34 18.61
CA GLN A 289 32.57 10.65 17.30
C GLN A 289 33.04 9.66 16.24
N VAL A 290 34.34 9.32 16.25
CA VAL A 290 34.90 8.30 15.36
C VAL A 290 34.24 6.94 15.59
N GLU A 291 34.03 6.53 16.85
CA GLU A 291 33.37 5.27 17.17
C GLU A 291 31.88 5.27 16.79
N PHE A 292 31.17 6.37 17.00
CA PHE A 292 29.77 6.57 16.61
C PHE A 292 29.59 6.46 15.09
N VAL A 293 30.52 7.03 14.32
CA VAL A 293 30.55 6.92 12.84
C VAL A 293 30.90 5.50 12.41
N ARG A 294 31.87 4.86 13.06
CA ARG A 294 32.32 3.50 12.73
C ARG A 294 31.21 2.47 12.94
N ILE A 295 30.49 2.54 14.07
CA ILE A 295 29.37 1.66 14.37
C ILE A 295 28.24 1.89 13.36
N GLY A 296 27.89 3.15 13.05
CA GLY A 296 26.88 3.46 12.04
C GLY A 296 27.23 2.95 10.64
N GLN A 297 28.50 3.04 10.23
CA GLN A 297 28.98 2.49 8.96
C GLN A 297 28.93 0.96 8.92
N ALA A 298 29.29 0.30 10.03
CA ALA A 298 29.21 -1.15 10.14
C ALA A 298 27.76 -1.66 10.09
N LEU A 299 26.82 -0.98 10.76
CA LEU A 299 25.39 -1.31 10.69
C LEU A 299 24.85 -1.13 9.28
N LYS A 300 25.18 -0.02 8.61
CA LYS A 300 24.78 0.22 7.22
C LYS A 300 25.28 -0.88 6.27
N LEU A 301 26.51 -1.35 6.44
CA LEU A 301 27.07 -2.45 5.67
C LEU A 301 26.33 -3.77 5.94
N ASP A 302 26.02 -4.08 7.20
CA ASP A 302 25.28 -5.29 7.57
C ASP A 302 23.86 -5.31 6.97
N THR A 303 23.14 -4.19 7.02
CA THR A 303 21.81 -4.04 6.40
C THR A 303 21.85 -4.20 4.87
N ILE A 304 22.92 -3.72 4.20
CA ILE A 304 23.12 -3.92 2.76
C ILE A 304 23.41 -5.40 2.43
N VAL A 305 24.24 -6.07 3.24
CA VAL A 305 24.58 -7.49 3.05
C VAL A 305 23.35 -8.40 3.25
N LYS A 306 22.46 -8.04 4.18
CA LYS A 306 21.19 -8.76 4.41
C LYS A 306 20.15 -8.55 3.32
N GLY A 307 20.30 -7.52 2.49
CA GLY A 307 19.36 -7.19 1.41
C GLY A 307 18.16 -6.34 1.85
N ASP A 308 18.13 -5.91 3.12
CA ASP A 308 17.05 -5.11 3.71
C ASP A 308 17.19 -3.61 3.40
N ALA A 309 18.38 -3.16 3.03
CA ALA A 309 18.60 -1.82 2.50
C ALA A 309 18.49 -1.86 0.97
N PRO A 310 17.74 -0.94 0.32
CA PRO A 310 17.90 -0.72 -1.11
C PRO A 310 19.38 -0.42 -1.33
N THR A 311 20.05 -1.25 -2.13
CA THR A 311 21.44 -1.03 -2.50
C THR A 311 21.54 0.40 -2.99
N SER A 312 22.20 1.23 -2.18
CA SER A 312 22.35 2.63 -2.50
C SER A 312 23.30 2.70 -3.69
N LEU A 313 22.72 2.74 -4.90
CA LEU A 313 23.24 3.50 -6.03
C LEU A 313 23.21 5.00 -5.69
N ALA A 314 23.69 5.37 -4.51
CA ALA A 314 23.79 6.75 -4.04
C ALA A 314 25.20 7.33 -4.26
N THR A 315 26.14 6.55 -4.80
CA THR A 315 27.45 7.06 -5.22
C THR A 315 27.93 6.36 -6.48
N THR A 316 27.29 6.68 -7.61
CA THR A 316 27.88 6.93 -8.94
C THR A 316 26.78 6.85 -10.00
N GLY A 317 26.11 7.96 -10.22
CA GLY A 317 25.28 8.17 -11.39
C GLY A 317 25.34 9.65 -11.72
N LEU A 318 26.13 10.01 -12.75
CA LEU A 318 26.33 11.39 -13.21
C LEU A 318 25.06 12.06 -13.76
N PHE A 319 23.88 11.45 -13.62
CA PHE A 319 22.60 11.96 -14.13
C PHE A 319 21.40 11.47 -13.30
N LYS A 320 21.37 11.72 -11.97
CA LYS A 320 20.11 11.62 -11.22
C LYS A 320 19.53 13.02 -11.06
N ARG A 321 18.41 13.26 -11.77
CA ARG A 321 17.60 14.47 -11.59
C ARG A 321 17.09 14.53 -10.16
N ALA A 322 17.08 15.72 -9.56
CA ALA A 322 16.54 15.87 -8.21
C ALA A 322 15.01 15.63 -8.23
N PRO A 323 14.39 15.12 -7.15
CA PRO A 323 12.94 14.88 -7.09
C PRO A 323 12.07 16.12 -7.36
N TRP A 324 12.63 17.31 -7.10
CA TRP A 324 12.00 18.62 -7.33
C TRP A 324 12.47 19.26 -8.64
N GLU A 325 13.22 18.54 -9.48
CA GLU A 325 13.67 19.06 -10.76
C GLU A 325 12.46 19.16 -11.71
N PRO A 326 12.17 20.35 -12.25
CA PRO A 326 11.05 20.53 -13.15
C PRO A 326 11.24 19.66 -14.40
N HIS A 327 10.29 18.76 -14.63
CA HIS A 327 10.25 17.94 -15.84
C HIS A 327 9.48 18.70 -16.93
N CYS A 328 10.16 19.05 -18.01
CA CYS A 328 9.50 19.65 -19.17
C CYS A 328 8.70 18.57 -19.91
N PHE A 329 7.37 18.67 -19.82
CA PHE A 329 6.43 17.70 -20.37
C PHE A 329 6.02 18.01 -21.81
N TYR A 330 5.92 19.30 -22.16
CA TYR A 330 5.63 19.77 -23.51
C TYR A 330 6.32 21.13 -23.71
N PRO A 331 7.29 21.27 -24.64
CA PRO A 331 8.14 22.46 -24.72
C PRO A 331 7.43 23.70 -25.30
N ASP A 332 6.57 23.53 -26.32
CA ASP A 332 6.00 24.64 -27.10
C ASP A 332 4.46 24.61 -27.09
N PHE A 333 3.84 24.65 -25.91
CA PHE A 333 2.38 24.69 -25.80
C PHE A 333 1.86 26.11 -26.08
N SER A 334 1.13 26.30 -27.18
CA SER A 334 0.77 27.61 -27.74
C SER A 334 -0.33 28.38 -27.02
N HIS A 335 -0.96 27.78 -26.00
CA HIS A 335 -2.10 28.35 -25.29
C HIS A 335 -1.73 28.76 -23.87
N GLU A 336 -2.32 29.84 -23.38
CA GLU A 336 -2.15 30.27 -21.99
C GLU A 336 -2.88 29.31 -21.04
N ILE A 337 -2.14 28.79 -20.06
CA ILE A 337 -2.64 27.79 -19.11
C ILE A 337 -3.31 28.48 -17.93
N VAL A 338 -4.58 28.15 -17.69
CA VAL A 338 -5.36 28.65 -16.55
C VAL A 338 -5.20 27.74 -15.34
N CYS A 339 -5.38 26.44 -15.54
CA CYS A 339 -5.16 25.42 -14.52
C CYS A 339 -4.94 24.07 -15.19
N GLY A 340 -4.44 23.09 -14.44
CA GLY A 340 -4.26 21.74 -14.94
C GLY A 340 -3.93 20.79 -13.81
N ASP A 341 -3.98 19.50 -14.12
CA ASP A 341 -3.65 18.45 -13.18
C ASP A 341 -3.10 17.24 -13.93
N SER A 342 -2.25 16.46 -13.26
CA SER A 342 -1.63 15.26 -13.82
C SER A 342 -2.64 14.11 -13.91
N TRP A 343 -2.58 13.35 -15.00
CA TRP A 343 -3.33 12.12 -15.16
C TRP A 343 -2.36 11.00 -15.55
N GLY A 344 -2.06 10.15 -14.59
CA GLY A 344 -1.02 9.15 -14.67
C GLY A 344 0.36 9.77 -14.80
N ASP A 345 1.30 8.96 -15.28
CA ASP A 345 2.71 9.36 -15.38
C ASP A 345 3.05 10.08 -16.68
N SER A 346 2.16 10.01 -17.69
CA SER A 346 2.44 10.43 -19.07
C SER A 346 1.32 11.24 -19.73
N ARG A 347 0.31 11.68 -18.95
CA ARG A 347 -0.73 12.59 -19.44
C ARG A 347 -0.95 13.77 -18.49
N LEU A 348 -1.33 14.90 -19.07
CA LEU A 348 -1.66 16.13 -18.36
C LEU A 348 -2.97 16.68 -18.90
N LEU A 349 -3.90 17.01 -18.00
CA LEU A 349 -5.11 17.73 -18.37
C LEU A 349 -4.91 19.22 -18.10
N VAL A 350 -5.00 20.02 -19.16
CA VAL A 350 -4.68 21.45 -19.13
C VAL A 350 -5.89 22.25 -19.61
N ALA A 351 -6.42 23.11 -18.75
CA ALA A 351 -7.43 24.09 -19.09
C ALA A 351 -6.79 25.40 -19.54
N THR A 352 -7.27 25.94 -20.65
CA THR A 352 -6.79 27.17 -21.29
C THR A 352 -7.98 28.06 -21.64
N GLU A 353 -7.72 29.24 -22.21
CA GLU A 353 -8.78 30.10 -22.73
C GLU A 353 -9.48 29.52 -23.98
N ASP A 354 -8.77 28.70 -24.76
CA ASP A 354 -9.27 28.09 -26.00
C ASP A 354 -9.98 26.75 -25.79
N GLY A 355 -10.01 26.26 -24.55
CA GLY A 355 -10.64 25.00 -24.17
C GLY A 355 -9.77 24.18 -23.22
N VAL A 356 -10.16 22.92 -23.03
CA VAL A 356 -9.42 21.97 -22.21
C VAL A 356 -8.76 20.93 -23.11
N PHE A 357 -7.47 20.75 -22.90
CA PHE A 357 -6.62 19.86 -23.68
C PHE A 357 -6.13 18.70 -22.82
N LEU A 358 -6.13 17.50 -23.41
CA LEU A 358 -5.37 16.36 -22.93
C LEU A 358 -4.03 16.37 -23.65
N VAL A 359 -2.94 16.55 -22.90
CA VAL A 359 -1.57 16.60 -23.40
C VAL A 359 -0.88 15.28 -23.02
N GLU A 360 -0.19 14.67 -23.97
CA GLU A 360 0.60 13.45 -23.75
C GLU A 360 2.09 13.72 -24.00
N GLU A 361 2.97 12.97 -23.34
CA GLU A 361 4.44 13.12 -23.37
C GLU A 361 5.05 13.05 -24.80
N SER A 362 4.31 12.52 -25.78
CA SER A 362 4.68 12.42 -27.20
C SER A 362 4.55 13.74 -27.99
N SER A 363 4.40 14.88 -27.33
CA SER A 363 4.16 16.19 -27.96
C SER A 363 2.86 16.26 -28.79
N SER A 364 1.88 15.42 -28.47
CA SER A 364 0.53 15.50 -29.02
C SER A 364 -0.44 16.00 -27.95
N HIS A 365 -1.32 16.93 -28.32
CA HIS A 365 -2.42 17.36 -27.47
C HIS A 365 -3.75 17.24 -28.22
N ARG A 366 -4.81 16.89 -27.51
CA ARG A 366 -6.17 16.74 -28.04
C ARG A 366 -7.13 17.64 -27.28
N LEU A 367 -7.96 18.38 -28.01
CA LEU A 367 -9.04 19.17 -27.43
C LEU A 367 -10.16 18.25 -26.94
N ILE A 368 -10.42 18.25 -25.62
CA ILE A 368 -11.50 17.44 -25.02
C ILE A 368 -12.76 18.27 -24.73
N PHE A 369 -12.59 19.55 -24.40
CA PHE A 369 -13.68 20.52 -24.27
C PHE A 369 -13.35 21.77 -25.06
N ASP A 370 -14.31 22.28 -25.81
CA ASP A 370 -14.13 23.52 -26.59
C ASP A 370 -14.10 24.78 -25.69
N LYS A 371 -13.77 25.92 -26.30
CA LYS A 371 -13.76 27.24 -25.64
C LYS A 371 -15.09 27.67 -25.02
N THR A 372 -16.21 27.00 -25.32
CA THR A 372 -17.50 27.32 -24.68
C THR A 372 -17.55 26.85 -23.22
N VAL A 373 -16.60 26.02 -22.80
CA VAL A 373 -16.44 25.49 -21.45
C VAL A 373 -15.26 26.19 -20.77
N ALA A 374 -15.52 27.37 -20.20
CA ALA A 374 -14.52 28.14 -19.46
C ALA A 374 -14.21 27.51 -18.10
N VAL A 375 -13.21 26.63 -18.06
CA VAL A 375 -12.74 25.98 -16.83
C VAL A 375 -11.79 26.89 -16.05
N LYS A 376 -12.05 27.05 -14.75
CA LYS A 376 -11.20 27.86 -13.85
C LYS A 376 -10.52 27.06 -12.75
N GLN A 377 -11.00 25.85 -12.49
CA GLN A 377 -10.41 24.93 -11.51
C GLN A 377 -10.66 23.50 -11.99
N LEU A 378 -9.65 22.65 -11.97
CA LEU A 378 -9.69 21.26 -12.45
C LEU A 378 -8.90 20.38 -11.48
N HIS A 379 -9.43 19.18 -11.19
CA HIS A 379 -8.83 18.15 -10.35
C HIS A 379 -9.04 16.79 -11.00
N VAL A 380 -7.97 16.06 -11.22
CA VAL A 380 -7.96 14.67 -11.65
C VAL A 380 -7.89 13.79 -10.41
N VAL A 381 -8.97 13.06 -10.13
CA VAL A 381 -9.06 12.18 -8.96
C VAL A 381 -8.94 10.74 -9.43
N GLU A 382 -7.71 10.33 -9.74
CA GLU A 382 -7.40 9.01 -10.31
C GLU A 382 -7.90 7.86 -9.46
N ALA A 383 -7.74 7.98 -8.13
CA ALA A 383 -8.18 6.97 -7.17
C ALA A 383 -9.69 6.67 -7.25
N HIS A 384 -10.49 7.62 -7.77
CA HIS A 384 -11.93 7.46 -7.98
C HIS A 384 -12.30 7.36 -9.47
N GLY A 385 -11.33 7.45 -10.38
CA GLY A 385 -11.56 7.40 -11.83
C GLY A 385 -12.35 8.59 -12.37
N ILE A 386 -12.32 9.75 -11.71
CA ILE A 386 -13.13 10.92 -12.09
C ILE A 386 -12.30 12.17 -12.37
N LEU A 387 -12.84 13.00 -13.26
CA LEU A 387 -12.40 14.35 -13.54
C LEU A 387 -13.42 15.33 -12.94
N LEU A 388 -12.97 16.21 -12.07
CA LEU A 388 -13.76 17.29 -11.49
C LEU A 388 -13.28 18.62 -12.02
N PHE A 389 -14.21 19.47 -12.48
CA PHE A 389 -13.85 20.84 -12.81
C PHE A 389 -14.98 21.82 -12.58
N ARG A 390 -14.60 23.07 -12.32
CA ARG A 390 -15.51 24.21 -12.17
C ARG A 390 -15.54 25.01 -13.45
N VAL A 391 -16.74 25.20 -13.98
CA VAL A 391 -17.00 26.10 -15.11
C VAL A 391 -17.48 27.44 -14.58
N ASP A 392 -16.79 28.50 -14.96
CA ASP A 392 -17.12 29.85 -14.54
C ASP A 392 -18.19 30.48 -15.43
N LYS A 393 -19.31 30.87 -14.80
CA LYS A 393 -20.44 31.57 -15.41
C LYS A 393 -20.95 32.66 -14.47
N GLY A 394 -20.05 33.26 -13.68
CA GLY A 394 -20.41 34.23 -12.66
C GLY A 394 -21.35 33.63 -11.61
N ARG A 395 -22.57 34.16 -11.50
CA ARG A 395 -23.58 33.68 -10.53
C ARG A 395 -24.09 32.26 -10.79
N ASP A 396 -23.89 31.74 -11.99
CA ASP A 396 -24.30 30.39 -12.39
C ASP A 396 -23.14 29.39 -12.50
N SER A 397 -21.98 29.73 -11.92
CA SER A 397 -20.82 28.84 -11.85
C SER A 397 -21.19 27.52 -11.16
N LYS A 398 -20.74 26.39 -11.72
CA LYS A 398 -21.09 25.05 -11.26
C LYS A 398 -19.90 24.11 -11.40
N ILE A 399 -19.94 23.05 -10.61
CA ILE A 399 -18.98 21.95 -10.67
C ILE A 399 -19.56 20.85 -11.55
N HIS A 400 -18.72 20.25 -12.37
CA HIS A 400 -19.05 19.15 -13.26
C HIS A 400 -18.15 17.95 -12.97
N VAL A 401 -18.72 16.75 -13.14
CA VAL A 401 -18.04 15.47 -12.89
C VAL A 401 -18.11 14.60 -14.14
N PHE A 402 -16.95 14.14 -14.61
CA PHE A 402 -16.83 13.20 -15.73
C PHE A 402 -16.04 11.97 -15.29
N ARG A 403 -16.21 10.83 -15.95
CA ARG A 403 -15.31 9.69 -15.74
C ARG A 403 -14.06 9.87 -16.58
N LEU A 404 -12.90 9.51 -16.04
CA LEU A 404 -11.64 9.56 -16.78
C LEU A 404 -11.66 8.62 -17.98
N SER A 405 -12.34 7.47 -17.86
CA SER A 405 -12.55 6.51 -18.95
C SER A 405 -13.27 7.12 -20.16
N ASP A 406 -14.06 8.19 -19.97
CA ASP A 406 -14.79 8.85 -21.06
C ASP A 406 -13.84 9.56 -22.05
N PHE A 407 -12.56 9.68 -21.68
CA PHE A 407 -11.51 10.34 -22.46
C PHE A 407 -10.37 9.37 -22.87
N ASP A 408 -10.48 8.07 -22.59
CA ASP A 408 -9.41 7.08 -22.77
C ASP A 408 -9.37 6.44 -24.18
N GLY A 409 -10.01 7.06 -25.18
CA GLY A 409 -10.03 6.55 -26.55
C GLY A 409 -8.76 6.85 -27.35
N GLU A 410 -8.23 5.83 -28.03
CA GLU A 410 -7.11 5.91 -28.98
C GLU A 410 -7.38 6.92 -30.11
N LEU A 411 -6.30 7.43 -30.71
CA LEU A 411 -6.21 8.42 -31.80
C LEU A 411 -6.97 8.07 -33.10
N SER A 412 -7.81 7.04 -33.12
CA SER A 412 -8.56 6.60 -34.29
C SER A 412 -9.96 7.23 -34.35
N GLY A 413 -10.03 8.49 -34.78
CA GLY A 413 -11.22 9.05 -35.45
C GLY A 413 -12.33 9.62 -34.56
N GLU A 414 -12.57 10.93 -34.74
CA GLU A 414 -13.83 11.65 -34.42
C GLU A 414 -14.40 11.50 -33.00
N THR A 415 -13.63 11.91 -31.99
CA THR A 415 -14.27 12.50 -30.80
C THR A 415 -14.31 14.00 -30.99
N THR A 416 -15.46 14.52 -31.45
CA THR A 416 -15.75 15.95 -31.46
C THR A 416 -15.58 16.51 -30.04
N ALA A 417 -14.83 17.60 -29.90
CA ALA A 417 -14.65 18.28 -28.62
C ALA A 417 -16.02 18.57 -27.99
N ARG A 418 -16.17 18.26 -26.69
CA ARG A 418 -17.43 18.47 -25.97
C ARG A 418 -17.64 19.96 -25.73
N GLY A 419 -18.88 20.40 -25.89
CA GLY A 419 -19.27 21.79 -25.67
C GLY A 419 -20.11 21.97 -24.41
N ARG A 420 -20.64 23.18 -24.25
CA ARG A 420 -21.51 23.53 -23.11
C ARG A 420 -22.78 22.67 -23.01
N ALA A 421 -23.27 22.10 -24.12
CA ALA A 421 -24.48 21.25 -24.13
C ALA A 421 -24.25 19.94 -23.36
N ASP A 422 -23.05 19.35 -23.47
CA ASP A 422 -22.67 18.06 -22.89
C ASP A 422 -22.50 18.13 -21.36
N LEU A 423 -22.41 19.34 -20.81
CA LEU A 423 -22.28 19.58 -19.37
C LEU A 423 -23.58 19.37 -18.58
N LYS A 424 -24.74 19.30 -19.26
CA LYS A 424 -26.05 19.36 -18.61
C LYS A 424 -26.30 18.18 -17.66
N GLU A 425 -25.90 16.98 -18.08
CA GLU A 425 -26.08 15.72 -17.35
C GLU A 425 -24.98 15.50 -16.30
N HIS A 426 -23.84 16.15 -16.47
CA HIS A 426 -22.64 16.00 -15.63
C HIS A 426 -22.55 17.03 -14.50
N ARG A 427 -23.61 17.82 -14.27
CA ARG A 427 -23.61 18.87 -13.25
C ARG A 427 -23.73 18.26 -11.85
N LEU A 428 -22.91 18.72 -10.91
CA LEU A 428 -23.12 18.37 -9.52
C LEU A 428 -24.21 19.27 -8.91
N GLU A 429 -25.24 18.64 -8.37
CA GLU A 429 -26.34 19.37 -7.73
C GLU A 429 -25.85 20.18 -6.52
N ARG A 430 -26.58 21.26 -6.18
CA ARG A 430 -26.25 22.15 -5.05
C ARG A 430 -24.89 22.88 -5.13
N THR A 431 -24.28 22.96 -6.32
CA THR A 431 -23.03 23.71 -6.54
C THR A 431 -23.20 25.01 -7.32
N ARG A 432 -24.44 25.50 -7.46
CA ARG A 432 -24.72 26.75 -8.19
C ARG A 432 -24.12 27.95 -7.46
N GLY A 433 -23.40 28.79 -8.20
CA GLY A 433 -22.70 29.95 -7.67
C GLY A 433 -21.34 29.62 -7.05
N CYS A 434 -20.82 28.41 -7.26
CA CYS A 434 -19.55 28.00 -6.67
C CYS A 434 -18.39 28.85 -7.22
N GLN A 435 -17.62 29.44 -6.31
CA GLN A 435 -16.41 30.21 -6.61
C GLN A 435 -15.15 29.36 -6.53
N MET A 436 -15.09 28.46 -5.56
CA MET A 436 -13.98 27.54 -5.35
C MET A 436 -14.47 26.26 -4.68
N TYR A 437 -13.82 25.15 -4.99
CA TYR A 437 -13.98 23.91 -4.22
C TYR A 437 -12.64 23.35 -3.77
N VAL A 438 -12.67 22.52 -2.74
CA VAL A 438 -11.54 21.68 -2.36
C VAL A 438 -12.05 20.27 -2.12
N ILE A 439 -11.21 19.29 -2.43
CA ILE A 439 -11.47 17.88 -2.20
C ILE A 439 -10.61 17.36 -1.05
N SER A 440 -11.11 16.34 -0.34
CA SER A 440 -10.33 15.61 0.64
C SER A 440 -9.10 14.98 -0.01
N ARG A 441 -8.05 14.74 0.79
CA ARG A 441 -6.80 14.14 0.31
C ARG A 441 -7.08 12.89 -0.56
N PRO A 442 -6.34 12.72 -1.68
CA PRO A 442 -6.38 11.50 -2.46
C PRO A 442 -6.18 10.30 -1.54
N GLY A 443 -7.07 9.30 -1.62
CA GLY A 443 -6.94 8.07 -0.85
C GLY A 443 -7.98 7.81 0.25
N GLY A 444 -8.98 8.67 0.45
CA GLY A 444 -10.13 8.31 1.29
C GLY A 444 -11.09 7.36 0.57
N SER A 445 -11.73 6.42 1.29
CA SER A 445 -12.80 5.54 0.74
C SER A 445 -13.98 6.33 0.15
N HIS A 446 -14.17 7.56 0.62
CA HIS A 446 -15.12 8.53 0.11
C HIS A 446 -14.41 9.82 -0.28
N LEU A 447 -14.70 10.32 -1.48
CA LEU A 447 -14.33 11.67 -1.87
C LEU A 447 -15.26 12.68 -1.17
N ARG A 448 -14.71 13.46 -0.24
CA ARG A 448 -15.42 14.59 0.36
C ARG A 448 -15.05 15.86 -0.39
N MET A 449 -16.05 16.69 -0.66
CA MET A 449 -15.85 17.97 -1.33
C MET A 449 -16.50 19.08 -0.51
N VAL A 450 -15.76 20.18 -0.35
CA VAL A 450 -16.29 21.43 0.19
C VAL A 450 -16.30 22.45 -0.93
N SER A 451 -17.47 22.99 -1.23
CA SER A 451 -17.64 24.10 -2.19
C SER A 451 -18.01 25.38 -1.45
N THR A 452 -17.53 26.50 -1.96
CA THR A 452 -17.79 27.83 -1.40
C THR A 452 -18.52 28.70 -2.42
N TRP A 453 -19.43 29.54 -1.93
CA TRP A 453 -20.14 30.55 -2.71
C TRP A 453 -20.37 31.78 -1.82
N CYS A 454 -20.13 32.98 -2.34
CA CYS A 454 -20.65 34.21 -1.71
C CYS A 454 -22.15 34.31 -2.00
N GLN A 455 -22.94 34.61 -0.97
CA GLN A 455 -24.33 35.04 -1.15
C GLN A 455 -24.41 36.43 -1.77
#